data_AF-A0A1A8TY99-F1
#
_entry.id   AF-A0A1A8TY99-F1
#
_cell.length_a   1.000
_cell.length_b   1.000
_cell.length_c   1.000
_cell.angle_alpha   90.00
_cell.angle_beta   90.00
_cell.angle_gamma   90.00
#
_symmetry.space_group_name_H-M   'P 1'
#
loop_
_entity.id
_entity.type
_entity.pdbx_description
1 polymer ?
#
loop_
_entity_poly.entity_id
_entity_poly.type
_entity_poly.pdbx_seq_one_letter_code
_entity_poly.pdbx_strand_id
1 'polypeptide(L)'
;VCCWICIPCQPYQYLQDEFTCADCSFGQWPLANLTGCYDLPEEYIRWEDAWAIGPVTISCFGILCTLTVVGVFFQHNETPVVKASGRELSYILLMGVLMCYSITFIYIAKPSTAVCTLRRLGLGTSFAVCYSALLTKTNRIARIFSGVKDGAQRPRFISPASQVAICGALISCQLLVAVIWLLVEVPGVRKEVSPERRDVVTLKCNSRDTSMLMSLTYNCVLIILCTVYAFKTRKCPENFNEAKFIGFTMYTTCIIWLAFQPIFYVTASDYRVQTTTMCISVSLSGFVVLGCMFAPKVHIIMFQPQKNVTSHRLNLNRFSVSGAATTCASHASVSSHFVPTVCNGREVVDSTTSSL
;
A
#
# COMPACT_ATOMS: atom_id res chain seq x y z
N VAL A 1 -46.52 -13.25 57.71
CA VAL A 1 -46.85 -12.29 56.63
C VAL A 1 -47.33 -13.12 55.45
N CYS A 2 -48.51 -12.88 54.87
CA CYS A 2 -49.14 -13.79 53.89
C CYS A 2 -49.81 -13.09 52.69
N CYS A 3 -49.66 -11.77 52.55
CA CYS A 3 -50.19 -11.02 51.41
C CYS A 3 -49.04 -10.61 50.49
N TRP A 4 -48.87 -11.32 49.39
CA TRP A 4 -47.87 -11.04 48.36
C TRP A 4 -48.54 -10.71 47.03
N ILE A 5 -47.83 -9.96 46.20
CA ILE A 5 -48.22 -9.69 44.81
C ILE A 5 -47.20 -10.41 43.92
N CYS A 6 -47.68 -11.29 43.05
CA CYS A 6 -46.83 -11.97 42.09
C CYS A 6 -46.50 -11.01 40.94
N ILE A 7 -45.22 -10.65 40.82
CA ILE A 7 -44.71 -9.82 39.72
C ILE A 7 -43.72 -10.69 38.93
N PRO A 8 -43.88 -10.84 37.61
CA PRO A 8 -42.92 -11.62 36.82
C PRO A 8 -41.57 -10.89 36.75
N CYS A 9 -40.46 -11.63 36.89
CA CYS A 9 -39.13 -11.11 36.60
C CYS A 9 -39.02 -10.70 35.13
N GLN A 10 -38.13 -9.74 34.84
CA GLN A 10 -37.84 -9.36 33.46
C GLN A 10 -37.10 -10.49 32.71
N PRO A 11 -37.14 -10.55 31.36
CA PRO A 11 -36.53 -11.64 30.59
C PRO A 11 -35.02 -11.82 30.76
N TYR A 12 -34.32 -10.83 31.30
CA TYR A 12 -32.87 -10.80 31.53
C TYR A 12 -32.50 -10.99 33.01
N GLN A 13 -33.49 -11.27 33.85
CA GLN A 13 -33.33 -11.44 35.29
C GLN A 13 -33.46 -12.90 35.69
N TYR A 14 -32.79 -13.27 36.77
CA TYR A 14 -32.97 -14.54 37.47
C TYR A 14 -33.54 -14.27 38.87
N LEU A 15 -34.13 -15.29 39.48
CA LEU A 15 -34.65 -15.22 40.84
C LEU A 15 -33.49 -15.38 41.82
N GLN A 16 -33.10 -14.28 42.46
CA GLN A 16 -32.02 -14.30 43.45
C GLN A 16 -32.52 -14.87 44.78
N ASP A 17 -33.68 -14.38 45.23
CA ASP A 17 -34.38 -14.80 46.45
C ASP A 17 -35.90 -14.80 46.20
N GLU A 18 -36.71 -15.38 47.09
CA GLU A 18 -38.17 -15.47 46.96
C GLU A 18 -38.88 -14.11 46.75
N PHE A 19 -38.21 -13.01 47.07
CA PHE A 19 -38.75 -11.64 46.98
C PHE A 19 -37.98 -10.74 46.01
N THR A 20 -36.93 -11.22 45.31
CA THR A 20 -36.04 -10.34 44.52
C THR A 20 -35.54 -11.02 43.25
N CYS A 21 -35.78 -10.35 42.12
CA CYS A 21 -35.16 -10.68 40.83
C CYS A 21 -33.89 -9.84 40.65
N ALA A 22 -32.80 -10.45 40.20
CA ALA A 22 -31.55 -9.77 39.91
C ALA A 22 -31.18 -9.91 38.43
N ASP A 23 -30.51 -8.88 37.89
CA ASP A 23 -30.05 -8.89 36.51
C ASP A 23 -28.90 -9.89 36.34
N CYS A 24 -28.90 -10.63 35.23
CA CYS A 24 -27.72 -11.38 34.82
C CYS A 24 -26.57 -10.44 34.45
N SER A 25 -25.33 -10.89 34.64
CA SER A 25 -24.16 -10.09 34.30
C SER A 25 -24.02 -9.91 32.77
N PHE A 26 -23.21 -8.93 32.34
CA PHE A 26 -23.09 -8.61 30.93
C PHE A 26 -22.55 -9.79 30.11
N GLY A 27 -23.32 -10.24 29.11
CA GLY A 27 -23.00 -11.40 28.30
C GLY A 27 -23.51 -12.73 28.86
N GLN A 28 -24.44 -12.68 29.83
CA GLN A 28 -25.13 -13.83 30.37
C GLN A 28 -26.65 -13.73 30.17
N TRP A 29 -27.32 -14.87 30.22
CA TRP A 29 -28.77 -14.98 30.10
C TRP A 29 -29.35 -15.89 31.19
N PRO A 30 -30.57 -15.62 31.70
CA PRO A 30 -31.15 -16.46 32.75
C PRO A 30 -31.49 -17.86 32.23
N LEU A 31 -31.28 -18.86 33.08
CA LEU A 31 -31.74 -20.24 32.85
C LEU A 31 -33.27 -20.28 32.74
N ALA A 32 -33.81 -21.28 32.04
CA ALA A 32 -35.26 -21.45 31.90
C ALA A 32 -36.00 -21.62 33.25
N ASN A 33 -35.31 -22.09 34.29
CA ASN A 33 -35.83 -22.23 35.64
C ASN A 33 -35.56 -20.99 36.53
N LEU A 34 -34.98 -19.92 36.00
CA LEU A 34 -34.62 -18.68 36.69
C LEU A 34 -33.71 -18.85 37.91
N THR A 35 -33.04 -20.00 38.08
CA THR A 35 -32.16 -20.26 39.25
C THR A 35 -30.78 -19.62 39.17
N GLY A 36 -30.42 -19.08 38.00
CA GLY A 36 -29.13 -18.47 37.74
C GLY A 36 -28.98 -18.08 36.27
N CYS A 37 -27.76 -17.77 35.87
CA CYS A 37 -27.43 -17.31 34.52
C CYS A 37 -26.40 -18.24 33.85
N TYR A 38 -26.46 -18.35 32.52
CA TYR A 38 -25.45 -19.03 31.71
C TYR A 38 -24.78 -18.04 30.75
N ASP A 39 -23.53 -18.32 30.36
CA ASP A 39 -22.80 -17.50 29.42
C ASP A 39 -23.37 -17.64 28.00
N LEU A 40 -23.64 -16.51 27.36
CA LEU A 40 -24.10 -16.47 25.98
C LEU A 40 -22.98 -16.95 25.03
N PRO A 41 -23.33 -17.69 23.96
CA PRO A 41 -22.35 -18.14 22.98
C PRO A 41 -21.66 -16.95 22.27
N GLU A 42 -20.35 -17.07 22.07
CA GLU A 42 -19.54 -16.04 21.41
C GLU A 42 -19.69 -16.11 19.88
N GLU A 43 -20.01 -14.96 19.28
CA GLU A 43 -20.09 -14.79 17.84
C GLU A 43 -18.88 -13.99 17.32
N TYR A 44 -18.23 -14.53 16.30
CA TYR A 44 -17.13 -13.92 15.56
C TYR A 44 -17.04 -14.57 14.18
N ILE A 45 -16.26 -13.99 13.26
CA ILE A 45 -16.04 -14.57 11.93
C ILE A 45 -15.26 -15.87 12.07
N ARG A 46 -15.86 -16.98 11.66
CA ARG A 46 -15.20 -18.29 11.63
C ARG A 46 -14.48 -18.47 10.30
N TRP A 47 -13.41 -19.26 10.31
CA TRP A 47 -12.63 -19.57 9.10
C TRP A 47 -13.45 -20.29 8.02
N GLU A 48 -14.53 -20.97 8.43
CA GLU A 48 -15.47 -21.69 7.57
C GLU A 48 -16.54 -20.78 6.97
N ASP A 49 -16.68 -19.54 7.45
CA ASP A 49 -17.68 -18.61 6.95
C ASP A 49 -17.29 -18.10 5.55
N ALA A 50 -18.27 -17.94 4.67
CA ALA A 50 -18.06 -17.33 3.35
C ALA A 50 -17.40 -15.94 3.43
N TRP A 51 -17.69 -15.20 4.50
CA TRP A 51 -17.09 -13.90 4.83
C TRP A 51 -15.57 -13.97 5.08
N ALA A 52 -15.04 -15.12 5.50
CA ALA A 52 -13.61 -15.36 5.66
C ALA A 52 -12.97 -15.97 4.41
N ILE A 53 -13.62 -16.97 3.80
CA ILE A 53 -13.06 -17.74 2.69
C ILE A 53 -12.67 -16.85 1.50
N GLY A 54 -13.55 -15.91 1.11
CA GLY A 54 -13.29 -14.99 -0.01
C GLY A 54 -12.02 -14.15 0.20
N PRO A 55 -11.93 -13.33 1.26
CA PRO A 55 -10.74 -12.53 1.53
C PRO A 55 -9.46 -13.37 1.72
N VAL A 56 -9.54 -14.51 2.41
CA VAL A 56 -8.39 -15.37 2.65
C VAL A 56 -7.83 -15.96 1.36
N THR A 57 -8.70 -16.45 0.46
CA THR A 57 -8.26 -17.00 -0.84
C THR A 57 -7.60 -15.93 -1.71
N ILE A 58 -8.17 -14.73 -1.77
CA ILE A 58 -7.59 -13.57 -2.48
C ILE A 58 -6.22 -13.21 -1.89
N SER A 59 -6.10 -13.19 -0.57
CA SER A 59 -4.84 -12.90 0.12
C SER A 59 -3.77 -13.96 -0.14
N CYS A 60 -4.13 -15.25 -0.05
CA CYS A 60 -3.23 -16.36 -0.38
C CYS A 60 -2.69 -16.25 -1.82
N PHE A 61 -3.55 -15.95 -2.79
CA PHE A 61 -3.14 -15.75 -4.18
C PHE A 61 -2.20 -14.54 -4.31
N GLY A 62 -2.51 -13.44 -3.62
CA GLY A 62 -1.65 -12.26 -3.56
C GLY A 62 -0.27 -12.53 -2.97
N ILE A 63 -0.19 -13.30 -1.88
CA ILE A 63 1.07 -13.74 -1.27
C ILE A 63 1.88 -14.57 -2.27
N LEU A 64 1.26 -15.57 -2.91
CA LEU A 64 1.91 -16.42 -3.91
C LEU A 64 2.49 -15.58 -5.07
N CYS A 65 1.71 -14.64 -5.60
CA CYS A 65 2.16 -13.72 -6.64
C CYS A 65 3.33 -12.88 -6.16
N THR A 66 3.25 -12.33 -4.95
CA THR A 66 4.32 -11.48 -4.39
C THR A 66 5.61 -12.27 -4.17
N LEU A 67 5.54 -13.48 -3.62
CA LEU A 67 6.70 -14.35 -3.44
C LEU A 67 7.33 -14.74 -4.78
N THR A 68 6.51 -14.98 -5.81
CA THR A 68 7.02 -15.23 -7.17
C THR A 68 7.79 -14.03 -7.70
N VAL A 69 7.25 -12.81 -7.55
CA VAL A 69 7.94 -11.57 -7.95
C VAL A 69 9.25 -11.38 -7.18
N VAL A 70 9.24 -11.62 -5.85
CA VAL A 70 10.44 -11.57 -5.01
C VAL A 70 11.50 -12.57 -5.51
N GLY A 71 11.10 -13.81 -5.80
CA GLY A 71 12.00 -14.84 -6.33
C GLY A 71 12.65 -14.44 -7.66
N VAL A 72 11.85 -13.92 -8.61
CA VAL A 72 12.36 -13.43 -9.90
C VAL A 72 13.33 -12.25 -9.71
N PHE A 73 12.98 -11.29 -8.85
CA PHE A 73 13.84 -10.13 -8.56
C PHE A 73 15.15 -10.53 -7.89
N PHE A 74 15.09 -11.52 -7.00
CA PHE A 74 16.27 -12.05 -6.31
C PHE A 74 17.20 -12.80 -7.27
N GLN A 75 16.66 -13.66 -8.14
CA GLN A 75 17.44 -14.38 -9.15
C GLN A 75 18.08 -13.45 -10.18
N HIS A 76 17.35 -12.39 -10.59
CA HIS A 76 17.79 -11.43 -11.60
C HIS A 76 18.27 -10.10 -11.01
N ASN A 77 18.78 -10.13 -9.77
CA ASN A 77 19.11 -8.92 -9.00
C ASN A 77 20.21 -8.05 -9.63
N GLU A 78 21.03 -8.64 -10.50
CA GLU A 78 22.12 -7.95 -11.20
C GLU A 78 21.71 -7.37 -12.56
N THR A 79 20.48 -7.63 -13.03
CA THR A 79 19.99 -7.16 -14.32
C THR A 79 19.77 -5.63 -14.35
N PRO A 80 20.00 -4.97 -15.49
CA PRO A 80 19.83 -3.52 -15.64
C PRO A 80 18.43 -3.03 -15.22
N VAL A 81 17.38 -3.79 -15.53
CA VAL A 81 15.98 -3.46 -15.19
C VAL A 81 15.77 -3.38 -13.68
N VAL A 82 16.27 -4.37 -12.91
CA VAL A 82 16.12 -4.42 -11.45
C VAL A 82 16.97 -3.33 -10.78
N LYS A 83 18.19 -3.11 -11.26
CA LYS A 83 19.07 -2.03 -10.77
C LYS A 83 18.47 -0.63 -10.98
N ALA A 84 17.95 -0.34 -12.18
CA ALA A 84 17.35 0.96 -12.51
C ALA A 84 16.11 1.28 -11.65
N SER A 85 15.30 0.28 -11.34
CA SER A 85 14.12 0.39 -10.47
C SER A 85 14.45 0.85 -9.04
N GLY A 86 15.70 0.71 -8.59
CA GLY A 86 16.10 0.89 -7.20
C GLY A 86 15.77 -0.36 -6.38
N ARG A 87 16.74 -1.26 -6.27
CA ARG A 87 16.60 -2.60 -5.67
C ARG A 87 16.03 -2.55 -4.26
N GLU A 88 16.68 -1.80 -3.38
CA GLU A 88 16.30 -1.69 -1.96
C GLU A 88 14.85 -1.23 -1.78
N LEU A 89 14.46 -0.13 -2.45
CA LEU A 89 13.09 0.38 -2.37
C LEU A 89 12.06 -0.58 -2.97
N SER A 90 12.44 -1.37 -3.98
CA SER A 90 11.56 -2.36 -4.58
C SER A 90 11.31 -3.53 -3.62
N TYR A 91 12.32 -3.99 -2.88
CA TYR A 91 12.16 -5.00 -1.83
C TYR A 91 11.36 -4.48 -0.64
N ILE A 92 11.59 -3.23 -0.21
CA ILE A 92 10.78 -2.61 0.86
C ILE A 92 9.30 -2.52 0.43
N LEU A 93 9.03 -2.13 -0.83
CA LEU A 93 7.67 -2.09 -1.36
C LEU A 93 7.03 -3.48 -1.40
N LEU A 94 7.74 -4.51 -1.88
CA LEU A 94 7.24 -5.90 -1.90
C LEU A 94 6.99 -6.44 -0.48
N MET A 95 7.82 -6.07 0.49
CA MET A 95 7.61 -6.38 1.90
C MET A 95 6.32 -5.73 2.43
N GLY A 96 6.09 -4.45 2.11
CA GLY A 96 4.83 -3.78 2.44
C GLY A 96 3.61 -4.46 1.82
N VAL A 97 3.71 -4.90 0.56
CA VAL A 97 2.64 -5.65 -0.14
C VAL A 97 2.37 -7.00 0.55
N LEU A 98 3.41 -7.75 0.94
CA LEU A 98 3.26 -8.98 1.73
C LEU A 98 2.56 -8.72 3.06
N MET A 99 2.92 -7.63 3.76
CA MET A 99 2.25 -7.22 5.00
C MET A 99 0.77 -6.89 4.77
N CYS A 100 0.44 -6.20 3.66
CA CYS A 100 -0.94 -5.91 3.28
C CYS A 100 -1.77 -7.18 3.08
N TYR A 101 -1.25 -8.21 2.41
CA TYR A 101 -1.99 -9.47 2.30
C TYR A 101 -2.07 -10.20 3.65
N SER A 102 -0.98 -10.18 4.43
CA SER A 102 -0.94 -10.85 5.73
C SER A 102 -1.93 -10.28 6.75
N ILE A 103 -2.29 -8.99 6.64
CA ILE A 103 -3.25 -8.35 7.55
C ILE A 103 -4.62 -9.03 7.51
N THR A 104 -5.01 -9.62 6.37
CA THR A 104 -6.28 -10.33 6.23
C THR A 104 -6.41 -11.45 7.26
N PHE A 105 -5.37 -12.25 7.47
CA PHE A 105 -5.38 -13.33 8.47
C PHE A 105 -5.57 -12.79 9.90
N ILE A 106 -4.98 -11.64 10.20
CA ILE A 106 -5.09 -10.98 11.51
C ILE A 106 -6.52 -10.44 11.72
N TYR A 107 -7.17 -9.95 10.66
CA TYR A 107 -8.56 -9.47 10.72
C TYR A 107 -9.61 -10.59 10.81
N ILE A 108 -9.31 -11.77 10.27
CA ILE A 108 -10.18 -12.95 10.38
C ILE A 108 -9.97 -13.71 11.70
N ALA A 109 -8.76 -13.66 12.27
CA ALA A 109 -8.46 -14.36 13.54
C ALA A 109 -9.40 -13.92 14.68
N LYS A 110 -9.72 -14.88 15.57
CA LYS A 110 -10.57 -14.64 16.76
C LYS A 110 -10.03 -13.44 17.57
N PRO A 111 -10.87 -12.44 17.91
CA PRO A 111 -10.44 -11.30 18.69
C PRO A 111 -9.80 -11.71 20.01
N SER A 112 -8.57 -11.26 20.23
CA SER A 112 -7.79 -11.40 21.46
C SER A 112 -6.96 -10.13 21.64
N THR A 113 -6.45 -9.87 22.83
CA THR A 113 -5.60 -8.69 23.08
C THR A 113 -4.41 -8.61 22.11
N ALA A 114 -3.78 -9.75 21.81
CA ALA A 114 -2.69 -9.83 20.83
C ALA A 114 -3.18 -9.50 19.41
N VAL A 115 -4.28 -10.12 18.97
CA VAL A 115 -4.84 -9.87 17.63
C VAL A 115 -5.26 -8.42 17.47
N CYS A 116 -5.92 -7.83 18.46
CA CYS A 116 -6.36 -6.43 18.41
C CYS A 116 -5.18 -5.45 18.36
N THR A 117 -4.11 -5.73 19.12
CA THR A 117 -2.84 -4.99 19.02
C THR A 117 -2.25 -5.10 17.61
N LEU A 118 -2.20 -6.31 17.04
CA LEU A 118 -1.67 -6.56 15.70
C LEU A 118 -2.51 -5.91 14.60
N ARG A 119 -3.84 -5.86 14.72
CA ARG A 119 -4.71 -5.13 13.76
C ARG A 119 -4.36 -3.65 13.74
N ARG A 120 -4.21 -3.06 14.92
CA ARG A 120 -3.92 -1.62 15.10
C ARG A 120 -2.53 -1.24 14.60
N LEU A 121 -1.52 -2.07 14.86
CA LEU A 121 -0.17 -1.84 14.35
C LEU A 121 -0.03 -2.18 12.87
N GLY A 122 -0.59 -3.31 12.46
CA GLY A 122 -0.29 -3.94 11.18
C GLY A 122 -0.82 -3.15 9.99
N LEU A 123 -2.09 -2.72 10.03
CA LEU A 123 -2.72 -2.05 8.89
C LEU A 123 -2.06 -0.72 8.56
N GLY A 124 -1.90 0.15 9.56
CA GLY A 124 -1.28 1.46 9.35
C GLY A 124 0.17 1.33 8.90
N THR A 125 0.90 0.35 9.45
CA THR A 125 2.30 0.11 9.11
C THR A 125 2.46 -0.50 7.72
N SER A 126 1.61 -1.44 7.30
CA SER A 126 1.71 -2.06 5.97
C SER A 126 1.57 -1.02 4.86
N PHE A 127 0.60 -0.11 4.99
CA PHE A 127 0.43 1.00 4.06
C PHE A 127 1.57 2.02 4.15
N ALA A 128 2.05 2.34 5.35
CA ALA A 128 3.16 3.27 5.49
C ALA A 128 4.44 2.72 4.84
N VAL A 129 4.71 1.42 4.93
CA VAL A 129 5.83 0.77 4.22
C VAL A 129 5.67 0.92 2.70
N CYS A 130 4.48 0.60 2.16
CA CYS A 130 4.20 0.74 0.73
C CYS A 130 4.38 2.18 0.25
N TYR A 131 3.67 3.12 0.87
CA TYR A 131 3.63 4.51 0.41
C TYR A 131 4.92 5.26 0.71
N SER A 132 5.67 4.91 1.77
CA SER A 132 7.00 5.49 2.00
C SER A 132 7.99 5.10 0.90
N ALA A 133 7.98 3.83 0.47
CA ALA A 133 8.82 3.37 -0.63
C ALA A 133 8.42 4.04 -1.96
N LEU A 134 7.12 4.12 -2.25
CA LEU A 134 6.60 4.81 -3.43
C LEU A 134 6.92 6.30 -3.42
N LEU A 135 6.73 6.99 -2.30
CA LEU A 135 7.04 8.40 -2.14
C LEU A 135 8.52 8.65 -2.39
N THR A 136 9.39 7.87 -1.75
CA THR A 136 10.84 8.01 -1.89
C THR A 136 11.26 7.79 -3.34
N LYS A 137 10.68 6.79 -4.01
CA LYS A 137 10.95 6.48 -5.41
C LYS A 137 10.49 7.60 -6.34
N THR A 138 9.28 8.12 -6.14
CA THR A 138 8.71 9.19 -6.96
C THR A 138 9.41 10.52 -6.72
N ASN A 139 9.79 10.81 -5.47
CA ASN A 139 10.59 11.98 -5.12
C ASN A 139 11.98 11.95 -5.75
N ARG A 140 12.65 10.78 -5.79
CA ARG A 140 13.89 10.59 -6.54
C ARG A 140 13.72 10.97 -8.01
N ILE A 141 12.68 10.43 -8.66
CA ILE A 141 12.36 10.72 -10.07
C ILE A 141 12.14 12.22 -10.25
N ALA A 142 11.30 12.84 -9.41
CA ALA A 142 11.03 14.27 -9.48
C ALA A 142 12.30 15.13 -9.37
N ARG A 143 13.21 14.80 -8.44
CA ARG A 143 14.49 15.54 -8.28
C ARG A 143 15.42 15.39 -9.46
N ILE A 144 15.48 14.21 -10.08
CA ILE A 144 16.28 13.99 -11.29
C ILE A 144 15.79 14.91 -12.41
N PHE A 145 14.47 14.98 -12.64
CA PHE A 145 13.91 15.78 -13.73
C PHE A 145 13.84 17.28 -13.45
N SER A 146 13.70 17.70 -12.19
CA SER A 146 13.86 19.11 -11.81
C SER A 146 15.29 19.58 -11.98
N GLY A 147 16.29 18.80 -11.54
CA GLY A 147 17.70 19.14 -11.71
C GLY A 147 18.15 19.22 -13.17
N VAL A 148 17.50 18.50 -14.09
CA VAL A 148 17.77 18.65 -15.54
C VAL A 148 17.23 19.98 -16.09
N LYS A 149 16.15 20.53 -15.51
CA LYS A 149 15.56 21.80 -15.95
C LYS A 149 16.32 23.03 -15.44
N ASP A 150 16.86 22.95 -14.24
CA ASP A 150 17.50 24.08 -13.55
C ASP A 150 19.03 24.17 -13.84
N GLY A 151 19.52 23.45 -14.86
CA GLY A 151 20.95 23.32 -15.20
C GLY A 151 21.60 22.11 -14.52
N ALA A 152 22.63 21.51 -15.14
CA ALA A 152 23.19 20.19 -14.83
C ALA A 152 23.87 20.03 -13.44
N GLN A 153 23.16 20.31 -12.36
CA GLN A 153 23.58 20.04 -10.99
C GLN A 153 23.13 18.64 -10.58
N ARG A 154 24.07 17.83 -10.06
CA ARG A 154 23.76 16.50 -9.56
C ARG A 154 22.89 16.61 -8.30
N PRO A 155 21.65 16.09 -8.30
CA PRO A 155 20.76 16.24 -7.15
C PRO A 155 21.31 15.52 -5.91
N ARG A 156 21.14 16.13 -4.72
CA ARG A 156 21.51 15.54 -3.42
C ARG A 156 20.59 14.36 -3.06
N PHE A 157 21.09 13.40 -2.28
CA PHE A 157 20.39 12.18 -1.81
C PHE A 157 19.86 11.23 -2.90
N ILE A 158 20.67 10.98 -3.92
CA ILE A 158 20.41 9.95 -4.95
C ILE A 158 20.97 8.58 -4.55
N SER A 159 21.85 8.49 -3.55
CA SER A 159 22.45 7.23 -3.12
C SER A 159 21.39 6.24 -2.59
N PRO A 160 21.50 4.92 -2.88
CA PRO A 160 20.63 3.89 -2.31
C PRO A 160 20.51 3.96 -0.79
N ALA A 161 21.63 4.15 -0.09
CA ALA A 161 21.64 4.26 1.38
C ALA A 161 20.79 5.45 1.87
N SER A 162 20.90 6.60 1.21
CA SER A 162 20.08 7.78 1.55
C SER A 162 18.59 7.57 1.25
N GLN A 163 18.25 6.80 0.22
CA GLN A 163 16.85 6.47 -0.09
C GLN A 163 16.26 5.54 0.96
N VAL A 164 16.99 4.51 1.37
CA VAL A 164 16.56 3.60 2.45
C VAL A 164 16.41 4.37 3.76
N ALA A 165 17.34 5.28 4.08
CA ALA A 165 17.25 6.11 5.27
C ALA A 165 16.00 7.02 5.26
N ILE A 166 15.69 7.70 4.14
CA ILE A 166 14.48 8.51 3.99
C ILE A 166 13.23 7.65 4.14
N CYS A 167 13.20 6.49 3.49
CA CYS A 167 12.07 5.55 3.56
C CYS A 167 11.86 5.05 5.00
N GLY A 168 12.94 4.65 5.68
CA GLY A 168 12.91 4.23 7.07
C GLY A 168 12.45 5.33 8.02
N ALA A 169 12.86 6.58 7.79
CA ALA A 169 12.39 7.73 8.57
C ALA A 169 10.87 7.92 8.45
N LEU A 170 10.31 7.84 7.23
CA LEU A 170 8.86 7.92 7.01
C LEU A 170 8.10 6.77 7.69
N ILE A 171 8.61 5.54 7.58
CA ILE A 171 8.03 4.37 8.26
C ILE A 171 8.08 4.54 9.78
N SER A 172 9.20 5.03 10.31
CA SER A 172 9.37 5.26 11.76
C SER A 172 8.38 6.28 12.30
N CYS A 173 8.01 7.29 11.51
CA CYS A 173 6.97 8.26 11.89
C CYS A 173 5.62 7.56 12.11
N GLN A 174 5.19 6.67 11.21
CA GLN A 174 3.97 5.89 11.41
C GLN A 174 4.06 4.98 12.64
N LEU A 175 5.21 4.33 12.86
CA LEU A 175 5.39 3.47 14.02
C LEU A 175 5.29 4.25 15.33
N LEU A 176 5.89 5.45 15.39
CA LEU A 176 5.75 6.34 16.56
C LEU A 176 4.30 6.73 16.80
N VAL A 177 3.57 7.13 15.75
CA VAL A 177 2.13 7.44 15.87
C VAL A 177 1.34 6.23 16.37
N ALA A 178 1.63 5.03 15.84
CA ALA A 178 0.94 3.81 16.24
C ALA A 178 1.24 3.42 17.70
N VAL A 179 2.49 3.56 18.16
CA VAL A 179 2.88 3.32 19.55
C VAL A 179 2.23 4.31 20.50
N ILE A 180 2.25 5.61 20.17
CA ILE A 180 1.55 6.63 20.97
C ILE A 180 0.06 6.28 21.09
N TRP A 181 -0.56 5.84 20.00
CA TRP A 181 -1.98 5.46 20.02
C TRP A 181 -2.25 4.23 20.90
N LEU A 182 -1.36 3.24 20.92
CA LEU A 182 -1.47 2.08 21.83
C LEU A 182 -1.37 2.47 23.31
N LEU A 183 -0.63 3.53 23.63
CA LEU A 183 -0.51 4.03 25.00
C LEU A 183 -1.76 4.83 25.44
N VAL A 184 -2.34 5.60 24.52
CA VAL A 184 -3.57 6.39 24.80
C VAL A 184 -4.79 5.49 24.90
N GLU A 185 -4.89 4.48 24.03
CA GLU A 185 -5.98 3.52 24.03
C GLU A 185 -5.43 2.10 24.15
N VAL A 186 -5.50 1.53 25.35
CA VAL A 186 -5.01 0.18 25.62
C VAL A 186 -5.81 -0.84 24.79
N PRO A 187 -5.14 -1.69 23.98
CA PRO A 187 -5.82 -2.70 23.20
C PRO A 187 -6.47 -3.74 24.11
N GLY A 188 -7.67 -4.17 23.76
CA GLY A 188 -8.41 -5.19 24.50
C GLY A 188 -9.50 -5.79 23.65
N VAL A 189 -10.28 -6.70 24.24
CA VAL A 189 -11.47 -7.27 23.62
C VAL A 189 -12.68 -6.72 24.34
N ARG A 190 -13.66 -6.25 23.58
CA ARG A 190 -14.96 -5.82 24.08
C ARG A 190 -16.01 -6.82 23.64
N LYS A 191 -16.89 -7.16 24.57
CA LYS A 191 -18.11 -7.94 24.31
C LYS A 191 -19.25 -6.97 24.00
N GLU A 192 -20.05 -7.28 23.00
CA GLU A 192 -21.25 -6.50 22.65
C GLU A 192 -22.44 -7.45 22.49
N VAL A 193 -23.58 -7.07 23.07
CA VAL A 193 -24.87 -7.77 22.90
C VAL A 193 -25.76 -6.85 22.09
N SER A 194 -26.22 -7.33 20.93
CA SER A 194 -27.11 -6.55 20.06
C SER A 194 -28.50 -6.44 20.71
N PRO A 195 -29.18 -5.28 20.63
CA PRO A 195 -30.57 -5.16 21.07
C PRO A 195 -31.51 -6.12 20.34
N GLU A 196 -31.19 -6.44 19.07
CA GLU A 196 -31.98 -7.32 18.19
C GLU A 196 -31.66 -8.81 18.36
N ARG A 197 -30.44 -9.14 18.82
CA ARG A 197 -29.99 -10.51 19.10
C ARG A 197 -29.35 -10.57 20.49
N ARG A 198 -30.20 -10.84 21.48
CA ARG A 198 -29.80 -10.96 22.89
C ARG A 198 -29.31 -12.37 23.26
N ASP A 199 -29.43 -13.32 22.35
CA ASP A 199 -29.06 -14.73 22.48
C ASP A 199 -27.59 -15.03 22.13
N VAL A 200 -26.82 -14.01 21.73
CA VAL A 200 -25.40 -14.13 21.38
C VAL A 200 -24.57 -12.94 21.89
N VAL A 201 -23.27 -13.16 22.11
CA VAL A 201 -22.31 -12.11 22.43
C VAL A 201 -21.32 -11.95 21.29
N THR A 202 -21.30 -10.79 20.64
CA THR A 202 -20.31 -10.49 19.59
C THR A 202 -18.98 -10.06 20.22
N LEU A 203 -17.88 -10.68 19.80
CA LEU A 203 -16.53 -10.24 20.19
C LEU A 203 -16.00 -9.20 19.21
N LYS A 204 -15.59 -8.04 19.72
CA LYS A 204 -14.93 -6.99 18.94
C LYS A 204 -13.63 -6.54 19.62
N CYS A 205 -12.72 -5.96 18.85
CA CYS A 205 -11.59 -5.26 19.45
C CYS A 205 -12.07 -3.97 20.13
N ASN A 206 -11.56 -3.70 21.33
CA ASN A 206 -11.85 -2.48 22.07
C ASN A 206 -11.26 -1.27 21.32
N SER A 207 -12.11 -0.60 20.54
CA SER A 207 -11.74 0.52 19.70
C SER A 207 -12.94 1.44 19.58
N ARG A 208 -12.74 2.75 19.65
CA ARG A 208 -13.78 3.72 19.29
C ARG A 208 -14.04 3.66 17.78
N ASP A 209 -15.26 3.93 17.36
CA ASP A 209 -15.64 3.92 15.93
C ASP A 209 -14.78 4.87 15.06
N THR A 210 -14.26 5.94 15.66
CA THR A 210 -13.37 6.92 15.02
C THR A 210 -11.89 6.53 15.05
N SER A 211 -11.49 5.58 15.89
CA SER A 211 -10.08 5.23 16.12
C SER A 211 -9.39 4.69 14.86
N MET A 212 -10.13 3.95 14.01
CA MET A 212 -9.56 3.42 12.77
C MET A 212 -9.18 4.53 11.78
N LEU A 213 -10.04 5.52 11.56
CA LEU A 213 -9.73 6.66 10.69
C LEU A 213 -8.58 7.51 11.22
N MET A 214 -8.55 7.74 12.53
CA MET A 214 -7.46 8.49 13.16
C MET A 214 -6.13 7.76 12.93
N SER A 215 -6.10 6.44 13.07
CA SER A 215 -4.90 5.62 12.81
C SER A 215 -4.39 5.67 11.35
N LEU A 216 -5.29 5.98 10.40
CA LEU A 216 -4.98 6.09 8.97
C LEU A 216 -4.64 7.52 8.51
N THR A 217 -4.71 8.52 9.38
CA THR A 217 -4.50 9.92 8.99
C THR A 217 -3.12 10.16 8.38
N TYR A 218 -2.06 9.59 8.97
CA TYR A 218 -0.71 9.68 8.39
C TYR A 218 -0.60 8.96 7.04
N ASN A 219 -1.28 7.82 6.88
CA ASN A 219 -1.34 7.11 5.60
C ASN A 219 -2.04 7.95 4.52
N CYS A 220 -3.12 8.66 4.87
CA CYS A 220 -3.76 9.61 3.96
C CYS A 220 -2.79 10.71 3.51
N VAL A 221 -2.00 11.27 4.44
CA VAL A 221 -0.96 12.25 4.11
C VAL A 221 0.08 11.66 3.14
N LEU A 222 0.55 10.43 3.39
CA LEU A 222 1.48 9.75 2.49
C LEU A 222 0.88 9.54 1.08
N ILE A 223 -0.38 9.11 0.98
CA ILE A 223 -1.07 8.92 -0.31
C ILE A 223 -1.20 10.24 -1.07
N ILE A 224 -1.58 11.32 -0.39
CA ILE A 224 -1.68 12.66 -0.99
C ILE A 224 -0.32 13.11 -1.51
N LEU A 225 0.73 13.02 -0.68
CA LEU A 225 2.09 13.38 -1.09
C LEU A 225 2.56 12.54 -2.28
N CYS A 226 2.35 11.22 -2.23
CA CYS A 226 2.68 10.32 -3.35
C CYS A 226 1.96 10.76 -4.63
N THR A 227 0.68 11.10 -4.54
CA THR A 227 -0.14 11.52 -5.69
C THR A 227 0.34 12.84 -6.27
N VAL A 228 0.67 13.82 -5.41
CA VAL A 228 1.24 15.12 -5.83
C VAL A 228 2.57 14.91 -6.57
N TYR A 229 3.45 14.07 -6.04
CA TYR A 229 4.73 13.77 -6.70
C TYR A 229 4.53 12.97 -7.99
N ALA A 230 3.62 12.01 -8.02
CA ALA A 230 3.30 11.24 -9.22
C ALA A 230 2.79 12.17 -10.34
N PHE A 231 1.92 13.12 -10.00
CA PHE A 231 1.45 14.14 -10.92
C PHE A 231 2.58 15.06 -11.40
N LYS A 232 3.50 15.49 -10.53
CA LYS A 232 4.68 16.26 -10.94
C LYS A 232 5.55 15.47 -11.93
N THR A 233 5.69 14.17 -11.75
CA THR A 233 6.46 13.29 -12.63
C THR A 233 5.76 12.92 -13.95
N ARG A 234 4.51 13.32 -14.18
CA ARG A 234 3.82 13.04 -15.46
C ARG A 234 4.45 13.71 -16.67
N LYS A 235 5.23 14.78 -16.45
CA LYS A 235 5.96 15.52 -17.48
C LYS A 235 7.33 14.93 -17.79
N CYS A 236 7.69 13.79 -17.19
CA CYS A 236 8.92 13.09 -17.52
C CYS A 236 8.81 12.54 -18.95
N PRO A 237 9.89 12.58 -19.76
CA PRO A 237 9.89 12.12 -21.14
C PRO A 237 9.40 10.67 -21.23
N GLU A 238 8.66 10.36 -22.30
CA GLU A 238 7.96 9.08 -22.49
C GLU A 238 8.88 7.85 -22.43
N ASN A 239 10.18 8.04 -22.71
CA ASN A 239 11.21 7.00 -22.57
C ASN A 239 11.33 6.44 -21.13
N PHE A 240 10.70 7.08 -20.12
CA PHE A 240 10.68 6.61 -18.73
C PHE A 240 9.30 6.08 -18.30
N ASN A 241 8.89 4.96 -18.92
CA ASN A 241 7.60 4.28 -18.67
C ASN A 241 7.31 3.99 -17.18
N GLU A 242 8.33 3.91 -16.32
CA GLU A 242 8.18 3.71 -14.89
C GLU A 242 7.36 4.81 -14.19
N ALA A 243 7.48 6.08 -14.60
CA ALA A 243 6.71 7.18 -13.99
C ALA A 243 5.21 7.06 -14.30
N LYS A 244 4.85 6.56 -15.49
CA LYS A 244 3.46 6.32 -15.90
C LYS A 244 2.82 5.22 -15.05
N PHE A 245 3.52 4.11 -14.84
CA PHE A 245 3.06 3.01 -13.99
C PHE A 245 2.88 3.43 -12.52
N ILE A 246 3.78 4.25 -11.99
CA ILE A 246 3.64 4.85 -10.65
C ILE A 246 2.39 5.75 -10.60
N GLY A 247 2.18 6.59 -11.62
CA GLY A 247 0.98 7.43 -11.73
C GLY A 247 -0.31 6.62 -11.70
N PHE A 248 -0.42 5.58 -12.55
CA PHE A 248 -1.56 4.66 -12.54
C PHE A 248 -1.78 4.03 -11.16
N THR A 249 -0.72 3.51 -10.54
CA THR A 249 -0.78 2.90 -9.20
C THR A 249 -1.38 3.88 -8.19
N MET A 250 -0.91 5.13 -8.17
CA MET A 250 -1.40 6.14 -7.24
C MET A 250 -2.83 6.56 -7.51
N TYR A 251 -3.22 6.78 -8.77
CA TYR A 251 -4.59 7.17 -9.12
C TYR A 251 -5.60 6.07 -8.78
N THR A 252 -5.31 4.82 -9.13
CA THR A 252 -6.17 3.69 -8.78
C THR A 252 -6.26 3.50 -7.27
N THR A 253 -5.15 3.66 -6.55
CA THR A 253 -5.12 3.63 -5.08
C THR A 253 -6.05 4.69 -4.49
N CYS A 254 -5.98 5.94 -4.96
CA CYS A 254 -6.88 7.00 -4.48
C CYS A 254 -8.35 6.66 -4.71
N ILE A 255 -8.70 6.11 -5.87
CA ILE A 255 -10.08 5.68 -6.18
C ILE A 255 -10.55 4.60 -5.19
N ILE A 256 -9.71 3.57 -4.95
CA ILE A 256 -10.02 2.49 -4.01
C ILE A 256 -10.30 3.04 -2.61
N TRP A 257 -9.43 3.92 -2.11
CA TRP A 257 -9.56 4.48 -0.77
C TRP A 257 -10.73 5.44 -0.61
N LEU A 258 -10.98 6.29 -1.61
CA LEU A 258 -12.14 7.18 -1.62
C LEU A 258 -13.45 6.40 -1.67
N ALA A 259 -13.50 5.26 -2.36
CA ALA A 259 -14.65 4.37 -2.36
C ALA A 259 -14.78 3.57 -1.05
N PHE A 260 -13.67 3.12 -0.48
CA PHE A 260 -13.67 2.34 0.76
C PHE A 260 -14.22 3.11 1.95
N GLN A 261 -13.84 4.38 2.13
CA GLN A 261 -14.25 5.19 3.28
C GLN A 261 -15.77 5.24 3.51
N PRO A 262 -16.63 5.61 2.53
CA PRO A 262 -18.08 5.61 2.74
C PRO A 262 -18.64 4.20 2.95
N ILE A 263 -18.13 3.19 2.24
CA ILE A 263 -18.60 1.80 2.41
C ILE A 263 -18.31 1.31 3.83
N PHE A 264 -17.13 1.59 4.36
CA PHE A 264 -16.72 1.19 5.71
C PHE A 264 -17.64 1.76 6.80
N TYR A 265 -18.11 3.01 6.62
CA TYR A 265 -19.05 3.64 7.55
C TYR A 265 -20.47 3.10 7.42
N VAL A 266 -20.96 2.97 6.18
CA VAL A 266 -22.32 2.46 5.92
C VAL A 266 -22.47 1.03 6.43
N THR A 267 -21.40 0.24 6.37
CA THR A 267 -21.40 -1.17 6.80
C THR A 267 -21.03 -1.37 8.27
N ALA A 268 -20.88 -0.29 9.07
CA ALA A 268 -20.48 -0.39 10.47
C ALA A 268 -21.46 -1.16 11.37
N SER A 269 -22.72 -1.32 10.94
CA SER A 269 -23.72 -2.14 11.63
C SER A 269 -23.45 -3.65 11.54
N ASP A 270 -22.76 -4.11 10.49
CA ASP A 270 -22.41 -5.52 10.28
C ASP A 270 -20.89 -5.71 10.24
N TYR A 271 -20.34 -6.22 11.35
CA TYR A 271 -18.90 -6.45 11.50
C TYR A 271 -18.33 -7.42 10.45
N ARG A 272 -19.14 -8.35 9.93
CA ARG A 272 -18.71 -9.33 8.93
C ARG A 272 -18.49 -8.65 7.60
N VAL A 273 -19.46 -7.86 7.15
CA VAL A 273 -19.37 -7.08 5.92
C VAL A 273 -18.24 -6.06 6.02
N GLN A 274 -18.19 -5.29 7.11
CA GLN A 274 -17.16 -4.29 7.34
C GLN A 274 -15.74 -4.88 7.27
N THR A 275 -15.50 -6.00 7.97
CA THR A 275 -14.19 -6.70 7.98
C THR A 275 -13.85 -7.25 6.59
N THR A 276 -14.82 -7.84 5.90
CA THR A 276 -14.65 -8.41 4.57
C THR A 276 -14.27 -7.34 3.55
N THR A 277 -15.03 -6.23 3.50
CA THR A 277 -14.74 -5.09 2.63
C THR A 277 -13.34 -4.55 2.88
N MET A 278 -12.96 -4.39 4.15
CA MET A 278 -11.62 -3.93 4.51
C MET A 278 -10.51 -4.84 3.99
N CYS A 279 -10.64 -6.15 4.19
CA CYS A 279 -9.66 -7.12 3.70
C CYS A 279 -9.55 -7.12 2.16
N ILE A 280 -10.69 -7.00 1.47
CA ILE A 280 -10.74 -6.92 0.00
C ILE A 280 -10.08 -5.62 -0.50
N SER A 281 -10.39 -4.47 0.10
CA SER A 281 -9.80 -3.17 -0.29
C SER A 281 -8.28 -3.13 -0.07
N VAL A 282 -7.80 -3.69 1.04
CA VAL A 282 -6.36 -3.83 1.31
C VAL A 282 -5.69 -4.74 0.26
N SER A 283 -6.29 -5.90 -0.01
CA SER A 283 -5.77 -6.85 -0.99
C SER A 283 -5.73 -6.25 -2.40
N LEU A 284 -6.79 -5.53 -2.79
CA LEU A 284 -6.87 -4.83 -4.07
C LEU A 284 -5.76 -3.78 -4.21
N SER A 285 -5.46 -3.03 -3.14
CA SER A 285 -4.33 -2.10 -3.12
C SER A 285 -2.99 -2.80 -3.37
N GLY A 286 -2.79 -4.00 -2.80
CA GLY A 286 -1.63 -4.85 -3.08
C GLY A 286 -1.57 -5.29 -4.56
N PHE A 287 -2.69 -5.73 -5.13
CA PHE A 287 -2.76 -6.14 -6.53
C PHE A 287 -2.47 -5.01 -7.51
N VAL A 288 -2.93 -3.78 -7.20
CA VAL A 288 -2.60 -2.60 -8.00
C VAL A 288 -1.10 -2.37 -8.05
N VAL A 289 -0.41 -2.47 -6.91
CA VAL A 289 1.06 -2.35 -6.86
C VAL A 289 1.73 -3.45 -7.67
N LEU A 290 1.34 -4.72 -7.47
CA LEU A 290 1.91 -5.85 -8.22
C LEU A 290 1.68 -5.71 -9.73
N GLY A 291 0.43 -5.47 -10.14
CA GLY A 291 0.01 -5.40 -11.53
C GLY A 291 0.58 -4.20 -12.27
N CYS A 292 0.51 -3.00 -11.68
CA CYS A 292 0.98 -1.80 -12.36
C CYS A 292 2.50 -1.66 -12.31
N MET A 293 3.16 -2.01 -11.20
CA MET A 293 4.59 -1.69 -11.03
C MET A 293 5.53 -2.86 -11.29
N PHE A 294 5.13 -4.07 -10.93
CA PHE A 294 6.01 -5.24 -10.97
C PHE A 294 5.74 -6.13 -12.18
N ALA A 295 4.49 -6.30 -12.61
CA ALA A 295 4.16 -7.13 -13.76
C ALA A 295 4.87 -6.70 -15.06
N PRO A 296 4.96 -5.39 -15.42
CA PRO A 296 5.71 -4.98 -16.61
C PRO A 296 7.20 -5.32 -16.52
N LYS A 297 7.79 -5.28 -15.31
CA LYS A 297 9.21 -5.59 -15.09
C LYS A 297 9.47 -7.08 -15.17
N VAL A 298 8.63 -7.88 -14.50
CA VAL A 298 8.71 -9.35 -14.58
C VAL A 298 8.50 -9.81 -16.02
N HIS A 299 7.57 -9.20 -16.76
CA HIS A 299 7.35 -9.50 -18.17
C HIS A 299 8.62 -9.24 -19.01
N ILE A 300 9.29 -8.11 -18.82
CA ILE A 300 10.55 -7.81 -19.53
C ILE A 300 11.65 -8.82 -19.16
N ILE A 301 11.80 -9.14 -17.87
CA ILE A 301 12.83 -10.07 -17.39
C ILE A 301 12.63 -11.48 -17.96
N MET A 302 11.39 -11.98 -17.98
CA MET A 302 11.09 -13.37 -18.37
C MET A 302 10.89 -13.56 -19.88
N PHE A 303 10.20 -12.63 -20.55
CA PHE A 303 9.74 -12.82 -21.94
C PHE A 303 10.46 -11.92 -22.94
N GLN A 304 11.14 -10.86 -22.49
CA GLN A 304 11.86 -9.94 -23.38
C GLN A 304 13.30 -9.66 -22.91
N PRO A 305 14.14 -10.70 -22.72
CA PRO A 305 15.52 -10.53 -22.25
C PRO A 305 16.35 -9.63 -23.17
N GLN A 306 16.01 -9.53 -24.45
CA GLN A 306 16.63 -8.60 -25.40
C GLN A 306 16.48 -7.11 -25.01
N LYS A 307 15.42 -6.74 -24.27
CA LYS A 307 15.22 -5.38 -23.73
C LYS A 307 15.95 -5.20 -22.38
N ASN A 308 16.52 -6.26 -21.82
CA ASN A 308 17.21 -6.29 -20.52
C ASN A 308 18.75 -6.16 -20.66
N VAL A 309 19.20 -5.37 -21.63
CA VAL A 309 20.61 -5.00 -21.80
C VAL A 309 20.83 -3.56 -21.39
N THR A 310 22.02 -3.23 -20.90
CA THR A 310 22.42 -1.84 -20.74
C THR A 310 22.46 -1.25 -22.14
N SER A 311 21.52 -0.37 -22.51
CA SER A 311 21.64 0.37 -23.77
C SER A 311 22.93 1.17 -23.69
N HIS A 312 24.00 0.65 -24.29
CA HIS A 312 25.17 1.43 -24.65
C HIS A 312 24.67 2.45 -25.66
N ARG A 313 24.28 3.65 -25.16
CA ARG A 313 24.42 4.84 -25.98
C ARG A 313 25.88 4.87 -26.39
N LEU A 314 26.15 4.45 -27.62
CA LEU A 314 27.42 4.71 -28.28
C LEU A 314 27.67 6.21 -28.10
N ASN A 315 28.61 6.56 -27.22
CA ASN A 315 29.21 7.89 -27.24
C ASN A 315 29.93 7.98 -28.59
N LEU A 316 29.19 8.43 -29.61
CA LEU A 316 29.81 9.07 -30.77
C LEU A 316 30.42 10.36 -30.22
N ASN A 317 31.63 10.25 -29.68
CA ASN A 317 32.56 11.35 -29.53
C ASN A 317 32.91 11.85 -30.94
N ARG A 318 31.99 12.62 -31.54
CA ARG A 318 32.26 13.38 -32.76
C ARG A 318 32.63 14.81 -32.36
N PHE A 319 33.68 14.94 -31.55
CA PHE A 319 34.45 16.16 -31.34
C PHE A 319 35.90 15.75 -31.07
N SER A 320 36.64 15.46 -32.13
CA SER A 320 38.08 15.72 -32.15
C SER A 320 38.28 16.81 -33.20
N VAL A 321 38.31 18.04 -32.71
CA VAL A 321 39.07 19.11 -33.36
C VAL A 321 40.53 18.70 -33.19
N SER A 322 41.08 18.01 -34.18
CA SER A 322 42.53 17.93 -34.33
C SER A 322 42.96 19.17 -35.10
N GLY A 323 43.31 20.20 -34.35
CA GLY A 323 44.11 21.31 -34.88
C GLY A 323 45.46 20.77 -35.29
N ALA A 324 45.65 20.56 -36.59
CA ALA A 324 46.97 20.44 -37.19
C ALA A 324 47.39 21.84 -37.63
N ALA A 325 48.22 22.48 -36.81
CA ALA A 325 49.01 23.62 -37.25
C ALA A 325 49.94 23.15 -38.37
N THR A 326 49.66 23.60 -39.60
CA THR A 326 50.62 23.51 -40.69
C THR A 326 50.55 24.80 -41.50
N THR A 327 51.65 25.54 -41.43
CA THR A 327 52.04 26.66 -42.29
C THR A 327 51.82 26.35 -43.77
N CYS A 328 51.18 27.25 -44.52
CA CYS A 328 51.34 27.33 -45.97
C CYS A 328 51.34 28.79 -46.44
N ALA A 329 52.42 29.13 -47.13
CA ALA A 329 52.63 30.33 -47.91
C ALA A 329 51.73 30.36 -49.16
N SER A 330 51.61 31.55 -49.71
CA SER A 330 50.94 31.94 -50.95
C SER A 330 51.34 31.14 -52.18
N HIS A 331 50.35 30.70 -52.98
CA HIS A 331 50.42 30.71 -54.44
C HIS A 331 49.00 30.74 -55.05
N ALA A 332 48.89 31.47 -56.16
CA ALA A 332 47.67 31.81 -56.86
C ALA A 332 47.15 30.72 -57.81
N SER A 333 45.85 30.86 -58.14
CA SER A 333 45.20 30.65 -59.45
C SER A 333 44.15 29.52 -59.60
N VAL A 334 43.05 29.94 -60.25
CA VAL A 334 42.06 29.19 -61.07
C VAL A 334 40.82 28.58 -60.39
N SER A 335 39.72 29.34 -60.54
CA SER A 335 38.30 28.99 -60.78
C SER A 335 37.74 27.63 -60.33
N SER A 336 36.69 27.66 -59.50
CA SER A 336 35.33 27.24 -59.91
C SER A 336 34.33 27.50 -58.78
N HIS A 337 33.14 27.92 -59.21
CA HIS A 337 32.00 28.31 -58.40
C HIS A 337 31.50 27.21 -57.44
N PHE A 338 31.26 27.55 -56.17
CA PHE A 338 30.05 27.09 -55.46
C PHE A 338 29.66 28.09 -54.36
N VAL A 339 28.47 28.66 -54.51
CA VAL A 339 27.81 29.60 -53.59
C VAL A 339 27.22 28.81 -52.40
N PRO A 340 27.17 29.38 -51.17
CA PRO A 340 26.78 28.66 -49.97
C PRO A 340 25.27 28.40 -49.91
N THR A 341 24.86 27.28 -49.32
CA THR A 341 23.46 27.06 -48.92
C THR A 341 23.36 27.02 -47.40
N VAL A 342 22.63 28.00 -46.88
CA VAL A 342 22.27 28.18 -45.47
C VAL A 342 21.23 27.14 -45.05
N CYS A 343 21.34 26.77 -43.77
CA CYS A 343 20.45 26.00 -42.91
C CYS A 343 19.01 25.76 -43.39
N ASN A 344 18.54 24.51 -43.25
CA ASN A 344 17.24 24.32 -42.62
C ASN A 344 17.19 23.00 -41.83
N GLY A 345 16.67 23.11 -40.61
CA GLY A 345 16.54 22.00 -39.68
C GLY A 345 15.53 20.96 -40.14
N ARG A 346 15.83 19.71 -39.85
CA ARG A 346 14.80 18.69 -39.64
C ARG A 346 15.35 17.63 -38.71
N GLU A 347 14.77 17.58 -37.52
CA GLU A 347 14.83 16.41 -36.65
C GLU A 347 14.36 15.20 -37.45
N VAL A 348 15.25 14.20 -37.59
CA VAL A 348 14.83 12.85 -37.94
C VAL A 348 14.44 12.20 -36.63
N VAL A 349 13.14 12.26 -36.34
CA VAL A 349 12.49 11.35 -35.39
C VAL A 349 12.51 9.98 -36.05
N ASP A 350 13.48 9.15 -35.68
CA ASP A 350 13.44 7.73 -36.04
C ASP A 350 12.30 7.07 -35.28
N SER A 351 11.15 7.09 -35.94
CA SER A 351 9.96 6.30 -35.65
C SER A 351 10.21 4.87 -36.11
N THR A 352 10.97 4.09 -35.36
CA THR A 352 11.00 2.63 -35.55
C THR A 352 11.27 1.91 -34.24
N THR A 353 10.24 1.81 -33.40
CA THR A 353 9.87 0.57 -32.69
C THR A 353 8.52 0.75 -31.99
N SER A 354 7.49 0.87 -32.81
CA SER A 354 6.12 0.54 -32.41
C SER A 354 6.05 -0.95 -32.12
N SER A 355 6.00 -1.33 -30.85
CA SER A 355 5.11 -2.36 -30.26
C SER A 355 5.63 -2.83 -28.89
N LEU A 356 4.72 -2.73 -27.90
CA LEU A 356 4.76 -3.23 -26.51
C LEU A 356 5.53 -2.39 -25.49
#